data_AF-A0A128EEG0-F1
#
_entry.id   AF-A0A128EEG0-F1
#
_cell.length_a   1.000
_cell.length_b   1.000
_cell.length_c   1.000
_cell.angle_alpha   90.00
_cell.angle_beta   90.00
_cell.angle_gamma   90.00
#
_symmetry.space_group_name_H-M   'P 1'
#
loop_
_entity.id
_entity.type
_entity.pdbx_description
1 polymer ?
#
loop_
_entity_poly.entity_id
_entity_poly.type
_entity_poly.pdbx_seq_one_letter_code
_entity_poly.pdbx_strand_id
1 'polypeptide(L)'
;MHLRLLALIIICIGKKEDKKTLSKINKLLKDIAREPFGGLGKPEALKGNLSGFYSRRIDDKNRLVYKIQDGECYIVQCKTHYQNK
;
A
#
# COMPACT_ATOMS: atom_id res chain seq x y z
N MET A 1 9.41 20.20 -1.19
CA MET A 1 9.32 18.75 -0.93
C MET A 1 8.12 18.19 -1.68
N HIS A 2 8.26 17.96 -2.98
CA HIS A 2 7.21 17.36 -3.80
C HIS A 2 7.34 15.84 -3.70
N LEU A 3 6.50 15.24 -2.86
CA LEU A 3 6.30 13.79 -2.85
C LEU A 3 5.56 13.45 -4.15
N ARG A 4 6.29 13.27 -5.25
CA ARG A 4 5.71 12.79 -6.51
C ARG A 4 5.33 11.34 -6.30
N LEU A 5 4.03 11.10 -6.16
CA LEU A 5 3.43 9.77 -6.07
C LEU A 5 3.46 9.13 -7.48
N LEU A 6 4.67 8.87 -8.01
CA LEU A 6 4.85 8.25 -9.30
C LEU A 6 5.04 6.73 -9.15
N ALA A 7 4.34 6.03 -10.05
CA ALA A 7 4.53 4.65 -10.45
C ALA A 7 3.94 3.52 -9.57
N LEU A 8 3.22 2.63 -10.28
CA LEU A 8 2.69 1.31 -9.92
C LEU A 8 1.30 1.22 -9.25
N ILE A 9 0.45 2.23 -9.41
CA ILE A 9 -1.00 2.08 -9.20
C ILE A 9 -1.65 1.12 -10.25
N ILE A 10 -0.93 0.79 -11.34
CA ILE A 10 -1.48 0.13 -12.54
C ILE A 10 -1.97 -1.31 -12.30
N ILE A 11 -1.48 -2.04 -11.30
CA ILE A 11 -1.84 -3.47 -11.14
C ILE A 11 -3.06 -3.70 -10.23
N CYS A 12 -3.39 -2.80 -9.30
CA CYS A 12 -4.42 -3.09 -8.28
C CYS A 12 -5.83 -2.54 -8.56
N ILE A 13 -6.01 -1.55 -9.45
CA ILE A 13 -7.34 -0.98 -9.75
C ILE A 13 -7.99 -1.54 -11.03
N GLY A 14 -7.62 -2.76 -11.42
CA GLY A 14 -8.28 -3.49 -12.51
C GLY A 14 -9.68 -3.96 -12.12
N LYS A 15 -10.69 -3.15 -12.45
CA LYS A 15 -12.14 -3.45 -12.57
C LYS A 15 -12.81 -4.26 -11.44
N LYS A 16 -13.79 -3.62 -10.77
CA LYS A 16 -14.69 -4.13 -9.71
C LYS A 16 -14.08 -4.24 -8.31
N GLU A 17 -13.41 -3.18 -7.83
CA GLU A 17 -13.14 -3.07 -6.39
C GLU A 17 -14.30 -2.40 -5.65
N ASP A 18 -14.63 -2.95 -4.47
CA ASP A 18 -15.64 -2.37 -3.59
C ASP A 18 -15.24 -0.94 -3.17
N LYS A 19 -16.17 0.01 -3.29
CA LYS A 19 -15.93 1.44 -3.01
C LYS A 19 -15.36 1.67 -1.61
N LYS A 20 -15.68 0.82 -0.62
CA LYS A 20 -15.13 0.91 0.74
C LYS A 20 -13.63 0.62 0.78
N THR A 21 -13.17 -0.35 -0.01
CA THR A 21 -11.76 -0.73 -0.07
C THR A 21 -10.93 0.39 -0.70
N LEU A 22 -11.41 0.96 -1.81
CA LEU A 22 -10.75 2.09 -2.47
C LEU A 22 -10.64 3.32 -1.54
N SER A 23 -11.71 3.61 -0.79
CA SER A 23 -11.68 4.71 0.20
C SER A 23 -10.63 4.48 1.29
N LYS A 24 -10.49 3.24 1.78
CA LYS A 24 -9.47 2.88 2.78
C LYS A 24 -8.05 2.98 2.21
N ILE A 25 -7.82 2.47 1.00
CA ILE A 25 -6.52 2.57 0.33
C ILE A 25 -6.14 4.05 0.18
N ASN A 26 -7.05 4.89 -0.32
CA ASN A 26 -6.79 6.33 -0.44
C ASN A 26 -6.45 7.00 0.90
N LYS A 27 -7.09 6.59 2.00
CA LYS A 27 -6.74 7.07 3.35
C LYS A 27 -5.34 6.64 3.75
N LEU A 28 -4.98 5.37 3.54
CA LEU A 28 -3.65 4.85 3.83
C LEU A 28 -2.57 5.54 2.98
N LEU A 29 -2.82 5.80 1.70
CA LEU A 29 -1.87 6.51 0.84
C LEU A 29 -1.61 7.94 1.31
N LYS A 30 -2.66 8.66 1.71
CA LYS A 30 -2.52 9.99 2.32
C LYS A 30 -1.74 9.96 3.62
N ASP A 31 -1.92 8.90 4.42
CA ASP A 31 -1.22 8.71 5.68
C ASP A 31 0.26 8.36 5.45
N ILE A 32 0.56 7.43 4.53
CA ILE A 32 1.93 7.08 4.12
C ILE A 32 2.68 8.31 3.59
N ALA A 33 2.00 9.21 2.87
CA ALA A 33 2.60 10.45 2.38
C ALA A 33 3.00 11.42 3.50
N ARG A 34 2.38 11.32 4.69
CA ARG A 34 2.68 12.16 5.86
C ARG A 34 3.65 11.47 6.81
N GLU A 35 3.36 10.24 7.17
CA GLU A 35 4.13 9.43 8.12
C GLU A 35 4.35 8.02 7.53
N PRO A 36 5.42 7.80 6.75
CA PRO A 36 5.60 6.57 5.99
C PRO A 36 5.84 5.34 6.87
N PHE A 37 6.43 5.48 8.05
CA PHE A 37 6.80 4.36 8.93
C PHE A 37 5.90 4.24 10.18
N GLY A 38 4.86 5.06 10.28
CA GLY A 38 3.94 5.12 11.41
C GLY A 38 2.48 5.31 10.99
N GLY A 39 1.61 5.64 11.93
CA GLY A 39 0.21 5.96 11.65
C GLY A 39 -0.72 4.77 11.38
N LEU A 40 -1.62 4.95 10.43
CA LEU A 40 -2.77 4.08 10.21
C LEU A 40 -2.38 2.75 9.58
N GLY A 41 -3.13 1.71 9.96
CA GLY A 41 -2.96 0.37 9.40
C GLY A 41 -1.83 -0.45 10.02
N LYS A 42 -1.27 -0.03 11.16
CA LYS A 42 -0.20 -0.75 11.89
C LYS A 42 0.95 -1.15 10.96
N PRO A 43 1.79 -0.19 10.54
CA PRO A 43 2.91 -0.47 9.66
C PRO A 43 3.85 -1.49 10.30
N GLU A 44 4.09 -2.58 9.59
CA GLU A 44 4.98 -3.67 9.97
C GLU A 44 6.11 -3.74 8.94
N ALA A 45 7.35 -3.58 9.39
CA ALA A 45 8.52 -3.76 8.53
C ALA A 45 8.68 -5.24 8.17
N LEU A 46 8.75 -5.53 6.87
CA LEU A 46 8.97 -6.88 6.38
C LEU A 46 10.46 -7.25 6.49
N LYS A 47 10.74 -8.54 6.62
CA LYS A 47 12.10 -9.09 6.83
C LYS A 47 12.49 -10.06 5.71
N GLY A 48 13.77 -10.42 5.62
CA GLY A 48 14.31 -11.35 4.63
C GLY A 48 14.37 -10.72 3.23
N ASN A 49 13.86 -11.42 2.21
CA ASN A 49 13.87 -10.94 0.81
C ASN A 49 13.03 -9.67 0.59
N LEU A 50 12.14 -9.34 1.53
CA LEU A 50 11.33 -8.12 1.53
C LEU A 50 11.85 -7.09 2.56
N SER A 51 13.11 -7.19 2.96
CA SER A 51 13.73 -6.17 3.81
C SER A 51 13.67 -4.79 3.16
N GLY A 52 13.23 -3.78 3.92
CA GLY A 52 12.98 -2.42 3.43
C GLY A 52 11.57 -2.19 2.87
N PHE A 53 10.74 -3.23 2.76
CA PHE A 53 9.31 -3.08 2.52
C PHE A 53 8.54 -2.96 3.84
N TYR A 54 7.39 -2.30 3.76
CA TYR A 54 6.45 -2.11 4.85
C TYR A 54 5.10 -2.65 4.45
N SER A 55 4.42 -3.30 5.39
CA SER A 55 3.06 -3.80 5.25
C SER A 55 2.12 -3.00 6.13
N ARG A 56 0.96 -2.60 5.60
CA ARG A 56 -0.14 -1.99 6.35
C ARG A 56 -1.43 -2.75 6.12
N ARG A 57 -2.26 -2.83 7.16
CA ARG A 57 -3.57 -3.47 7.10
C ARG A 57 -4.59 -2.57 6.42
N ILE A 58 -5.19 -3.07 5.34
CA ILE A 58 -6.36 -2.43 4.70
C ILE A 58 -7.63 -2.92 5.39
N ASP A 59 -7.70 -4.24 5.61
CA ASP A 59 -8.72 -4.93 6.39
C ASP A 59 -8.10 -6.19 7.02
N ASP A 60 -8.91 -7.10 7.56
CA ASP A 60 -8.40 -8.29 8.23
C ASP A 60 -7.63 -9.22 7.27
N LYS A 61 -8.02 -9.25 5.99
CA LYS A 61 -7.51 -10.17 4.96
C LYS A 61 -6.48 -9.54 4.02
N ASN A 62 -6.57 -8.23 3.80
CA ASN A 62 -5.80 -7.51 2.79
C ASN A 62 -4.71 -6.65 3.43
N ARG A 63 -3.56 -6.61 2.76
CA ARG A 63 -2.39 -5.82 3.15
C ARG A 63 -1.91 -4.97 1.99
N LEU A 64 -1.51 -3.75 2.31
CA LEU A 64 -0.81 -2.83 1.42
C LEU A 64 0.69 -2.97 1.70
N VAL A 65 1.45 -3.44 0.72
CA VAL A 65 2.90 -3.57 0.77
C VAL A 65 3.52 -2.47 -0.07
N TYR A 66 4.40 -1.67 0.54
CA TYR A 66 5.07 -0.55 -0.11
C TYR A 66 6.51 -0.41 0.37
N LYS A 67 7.31 0.36 -0.35
CA LYS A 67 8.67 0.75 -0.01
C LYS A 67 8.83 2.24 -0.26
N ILE A 68 9.57 2.92 0.61
CA ILE A 68 9.99 4.30 0.38
C ILE A 68 11.43 4.28 -0.11
N GLN A 69 11.69 4.88 -1.26
CA GLN A 69 13.03 5.02 -1.82
C GLN A 69 13.14 6.37 -2.51
N ASP A 70 14.22 7.12 -2.29
CA ASP A 70 14.50 8.40 -2.94
C ASP A 70 13.37 9.45 -2.78
N GLY A 71 12.62 9.37 -1.67
CA GLY A 71 11.47 10.24 -1.40
C GLY A 71 10.19 9.86 -2.16
N GLU A 72 10.19 8.73 -2.87
CA GLU A 72 9.06 8.18 -3.59
C GLU A 72 8.51 6.93 -2.89
N CYS A 73 7.20 6.72 -3.01
CA CYS A 73 6.50 5.57 -2.43
C CYS A 73 6.17 4.57 -3.53
N TYR A 74 6.82 3.41 -3.48
CA TYR A 74 6.63 2.28 -4.40
C TYR A 74 5.66 1.29 -3.79
N ILE A 75 4.50 1.09 -4.41
CA ILE A 75 3.50 0.13 -3.95
C ILE A 75 3.66 -1.15 -4.74
N VAL A 76 3.85 -2.28 -4.04
CA VAL A 76 4.09 -3.59 -4.66
C VAL A 76 2.83 -4.46 -4.63
N GLN A 77 1.99 -4.30 -3.61
CA GLN A 77 0.78 -5.10 -3.47
C GLN A 77 -0.28 -4.35 -2.66
N CYS A 78 -1.55 -4.38 -3.08
CA CYS A 78 -2.68 -3.86 -2.30
C CYS A 78 -3.69 -4.94 -1.90
N LYS A 79 -3.60 -6.15 -2.47
CA LYS A 79 -4.57 -7.21 -2.24
C LYS A 79 -3.96 -8.59 -2.36
N THR A 80 -4.49 -9.52 -1.58
CA THR A 80 -4.25 -10.95 -1.76
C THR A 80 -5.09 -11.38 -2.97
N HIS A 81 -4.42 -11.63 -4.09
CA HIS A 81 -5.08 -12.01 -5.33
C HIS A 81 -5.70 -13.41 -5.18
N TYR A 82 -6.99 -13.47 -4.83
CA TYR A 82 -7.84 -14.60 -5.19
C TYR A 82 -8.79 -14.11 -6.27
N GLN A 83 -8.31 -14.10 -7.51
CA GLN A 83 -9.17 -14.57 -8.59
C GLN A 83 -9.32 -16.07 -8.36
N ASN A 84 -10.31 -16.46 -7.56
CA ASN A 84 -10.87 -17.78 -7.75
C ASN A 84 -11.95 -17.66 -8.81
N LYS A 85 -11.84 -18.59 -9.75
CA LYS A 85 -12.54 -18.74 -11.02
C LYS A 85 -14.07 -18.68 -10.90
#